data_AF-A0A3D4JJG1-F1
#
_entry.id   AF-A0A3D4JJG1-F1
#
_cell.length_a   1.000
_cell.length_b   1.000
_cell.length_c   1.000
_cell.angle_alpha   90.00
_cell.angle_beta   90.00
_cell.angle_gamma   90.00
#
_symmetry.space_group_name_H-M   'P 1'
#
loop_
_entity.id
_entity.type
_entity.pdbx_description
1 polymer ?
#
loop_
_entity_poly.entity_id
_entity_poly.type
_entity_poly.pdbx_seq_one_letter_code
_entity_poly.pdbx_strand_id
1 'polypeptide(L)' 'MEYQANPKRYDKMVYNRCGKTGLKISAVSLGLWHNF' A
#
# COMPACT_ATOMS: atom_id res chain seq x y z
N MET A 1 15.86 18.87 -1.88
CA MET A 1 14.39 18.71 -2.03
C MET A 1 13.97 17.54 -1.17
N GLU A 2 13.01 17.76 -0.28
CA GLU A 2 12.48 16.71 0.59
C GLU A 2 11.33 15.98 -0.12
N TYR A 3 11.25 14.66 0.04
CA TYR A 3 10.15 13.90 -0.53
C TYR A 3 8.86 14.19 0.24
N GLN A 4 7.80 14.59 -0.47
CA GLN A 4 6.47 14.77 0.08
C GLN A 4 5.50 13.75 -0.51
N ALA A 5 4.96 12.88 0.35
CA ALA A 5 3.94 11.93 -0.06
C ALA A 5 2.64 12.63 -0.46
N ASN A 6 1.93 12.07 -1.45
CA ASN A 6 0.65 12.61 -1.88
C ASN A 6 -0.38 12.60 -0.71
N PRO A 7 -1.03 13.73 -0.39
CA PRO A 7 -2.04 13.79 0.67
C PRO A 7 -3.27 12.91 0.39
N LYS A 8 -3.58 12.65 -0.88
CA LYS A 8 -4.76 11.86 -1.32
C LYS A 8 -4.45 10.38 -1.58
N ARG A 9 -3.32 9.87 -1.09
CA ARG A 9 -2.83 8.50 -1.39
C ARG A 9 -3.77 7.37 -0.94
N TYR A 10 -4.67 7.64 0.00
CA TYR A 10 -5.59 6.64 0.56
C TYR A 10 -7.00 6.69 -0.06
N ASP A 11 -7.35 7.77 -0.76
CA ASP A 11 -8.73 8.04 -1.20
C ASP A 11 -9.29 6.98 -2.15
N LYS A 12 -8.41 6.39 -2.98
CA LYS A 12 -8.80 5.43 -4.03
C LYS A 12 -8.26 4.02 -3.81
N MET A 13 -7.35 3.83 -2.86
CA MET A 13 -6.71 2.53 -2.64
C MET A 13 -7.67 1.59 -1.91
N VAL A 14 -7.86 0.40 -2.45
CA VAL A 14 -8.64 -0.67 -1.80
C VAL A 14 -7.76 -1.40 -0.80
N TYR A 15 -8.28 -1.62 0.41
CA TYR A 15 -7.57 -2.31 1.50
C TYR A 15 -8.32 -3.57 1.93
N ASN A 16 -7.76 -4.73 1.61
CA ASN A 16 -8.34 -6.04 1.88
C ASN A 16 -7.83 -6.60 3.22
N ARG A 17 -8.69 -7.31 3.95
CA ARG A 17 -8.26 -7.99 5.19
C ARG A 17 -7.41 -9.21 4.87
N CYS A 18 -6.34 -9.40 5.65
CA CYS A 18 -5.53 -10.60 5.60
C CYS A 18 -6.17 -11.71 6.46
N GLY A 19 -7.07 -12.49 5.86
CA GLY A 19 -7.79 -13.56 6.56
C GLY A 19 -8.68 -13.04 7.70
N LYS A 20 -8.64 -13.72 8.85
CA LYS A 20 -9.42 -13.36 10.05
C LYS A 20 -8.70 -12.35 10.97
N THR A 21 -7.61 -11.75 10.50
CA THR A 21 -6.83 -10.79 11.28
C THR A 21 -7.41 -9.38 11.15
N GLY A 22 -7.01 -8.49 12.06
CA GLY A 22 -7.32 -7.05 11.95
C GLY A 22 -6.51 -6.33 10.87
N LEU A 23 -5.51 -6.99 10.27
CA LEU A 23 -4.59 -6.38 9.31
C LEU A 23 -5.28 -6.17 7.96
N LYS A 24 -5.17 -4.94 7.43
CA LYS A 24 -5.60 -4.60 6.07
C LYS A 24 -4.39 -4.31 5.19
N ILE A 25 -4.31 -4.95 4.04
CA ILE A 25 -3.23 -4.82 3.05
C ILE A 25 -3.81 -4.16 1.80
N SER A 26 -3.01 -3.33 1.12
CA SER A 26 -3.43 -2.74 -0.15
C SER A 26 -3.71 -3.84 -1.18
N ALA A 27 -4.73 -3.64 -2.02
CA ALA A 27 -5.08 -4.60 -3.07
C ALA A 27 -3.97 -4.79 -4.10
N VAL A 28 -3.07 -3.80 -4.23
CA VAL A 28 -1.85 -3.85 -5.04
C VAL A 28 -0.66 -3.60 -4.13
N SER A 29 0.35 -4.47 -4.19
CA SER A 29 1.60 -4.36 -3.43
C SER A 29 2.80 -4.35 -4.37
N LEU A 30 3.86 -3.65 -3.99
CA LEU A 30 5.11 -3.59 -4.74
C LEU A 30 6.08 -4.64 -4.20
N GLY A 31 6.41 -5.65 -5.02
CA GLY A 31 7.44 -6.64 -4.71
C GLY A 31 8.78 -6.26 -5.36
N LEU A 32 9.85 -6.22 -4.57
CA LEU A 32 11.21 -5.87 -5.03
C LEU A 32 12.06 -7.11 -5.30
N TRP A 33 11.48 -8.14 -5.94
CA TRP A 33 12.18 -9.40 -6.21
C TRP A 33 13.29 -9.26 -7.25
N HIS A 34 13.08 -8.40 -8.25
CA HIS A 34 14.08 -7.99 -9.23
C HIS A 34 14.21 -6.47 -9.23
N ASN A 35 15.40 -5.94 -9.53
CA ASN A 35 15.76 -4.51 -9.58
C ASN A 35 15.98 -3.85 -8.20
N PHE A 36 16.94 -4.38 -7.45
CA PHE A 36 17.51 -3.71 -6.28
C PHE A 36 18.66 -2.78 -6.68
#